data_AF-U9TJU1-F1
#
_entry.id   AF-U9TJU1-F1
#
_cell.length_a   1.000
_cell.length_b   1.000
_cell.length_c   1.000
_cell.angle_alpha   90.00
_cell.angle_beta   90.00
_cell.angle_gamma   90.00
#
_symmetry.space_group_name_H-M   'P 1'
#
loop_
_entity.id
_entity.type
_entity.pdbx_description
1 polymer ?
#
loop_
_entity_poly.entity_id
_entity_poly.type
_entity_poly.pdbx_seq_one_letter_code
_entity_poly.pdbx_strand_id
1 'polypeptide(L)'
;MTEDFEQTRKRALGIVRCAILSRLLILNYCLESASAFNKQRWLLIQTCQGIFGKLYDYNDDMFVALMLKLNTCTPLSVMTYIDNIYQEISVNKTFVIILDETQVLETVLKGKFKSRTGKQKRSLLSPIIQALRQPAPSMVNYCVILCGSGLGILSLEDVLISGISKPETEIPKFTEFGGWQDIAHVKNYVNNLVSLTDNEYNCLYKHFRGRFCPIVTCVEDIIMGLPAEDVIDVHWKVLTKASNNDQSLYNQLCRITGMERPNHVLSTNILNLYKSVTLAYYYSGGSLILVKCH
;
A
#
# COMPACT_ATOMS: atom_id res chain seq x y z
N MET A 1 -0.67 -23.76 5.12
CA MET A 1 0.72 -23.41 5.52
C MET A 1 1.33 -24.62 6.21
N THR A 2 2.63 -24.89 6.05
CA THR A 2 3.31 -26.04 6.68
C THR A 2 4.21 -25.57 7.82
N GLU A 3 4.67 -26.48 8.68
CA GLU A 3 5.65 -26.17 9.73
C GLU A 3 7.05 -25.90 9.17
N ASP A 4 7.27 -26.29 7.92
CA ASP A 4 8.49 -25.97 7.16
C ASP A 4 8.44 -24.52 6.68
N PHE A 5 9.22 -23.67 7.35
CA PHE A 5 9.42 -22.26 7.03
C PHE A 5 9.92 -22.03 5.59
N GLU A 6 10.76 -22.93 5.07
CA GLU A 6 11.36 -22.82 3.75
C GLU A 6 10.38 -23.19 2.65
N GLN A 7 9.63 -24.28 2.84
CA GLN A 7 8.54 -24.64 1.95
C GLN A 7 7.46 -23.55 1.92
N THR A 8 7.15 -22.99 3.09
CA THR A 8 6.21 -21.89 3.24
C THR A 8 6.69 -20.62 2.53
N ARG A 9 7.97 -20.28 2.63
CA ARG A 9 8.59 -19.18 1.87
C ARG A 9 8.49 -19.41 0.37
N LYS A 10 8.86 -20.60 -0.12
CA LYS A 10 8.79 -20.94 -1.55
C LYS A 10 7.37 -20.79 -2.11
N ARG A 11 6.36 -21.23 -1.36
CA ARG A 11 4.95 -21.07 -1.75
C ARG A 11 4.55 -19.59 -1.83
N ALA A 12 4.89 -18.79 -0.81
CA ALA A 12 4.60 -17.36 -0.82
C ALA A 12 5.25 -16.64 -2.01
N LEU A 13 6.53 -16.94 -2.30
CA LEU A 13 7.23 -16.41 -3.48
C LEU A 13 6.54 -16.80 -4.79
N GLY A 14 6.12 -18.05 -4.92
CA GLY A 14 5.40 -18.54 -6.11
C GLY A 14 4.09 -17.79 -6.33
N ILE A 15 3.27 -17.64 -5.28
CA ILE A 15 1.99 -16.93 -5.35
C ILE A 15 2.18 -15.46 -5.78
N VAL A 16 3.17 -14.77 -5.21
CA VAL A 16 3.44 -13.37 -5.56
C VAL A 16 3.88 -13.24 -7.02
N ARG A 17 4.72 -14.15 -7.51
CA ARG A 17 5.11 -14.18 -8.93
C ARG A 17 3.92 -14.46 -9.83
N CYS A 18 3.02 -15.36 -9.46
CA CYS A 18 1.76 -15.56 -10.19
C CYS A 18 0.89 -14.29 -10.20
N ALA A 19 0.86 -13.53 -9.10
CA ALA A 19 0.15 -12.26 -9.03
C ALA A 19 0.77 -11.17 -9.92
N ILE A 20 2.10 -11.15 -10.06
CA ILE A 20 2.83 -10.27 -10.99
C ILE A 20 2.53 -10.69 -12.44
N LEU A 21 2.68 -11.97 -12.75
CA LEU A 21 2.44 -12.49 -14.10
C LEU A 21 0.99 -12.26 -14.55
N SER A 22 0.02 -12.49 -13.66
CA SER A 22 -1.39 -12.21 -13.94
C SER A 22 -1.61 -10.75 -14.36
N ARG A 23 -1.01 -9.80 -13.64
CA ARG A 23 -1.09 -8.37 -13.98
C ARG A 23 -0.40 -8.07 -15.31
N LEU A 24 0.77 -8.64 -15.57
CA LEU A 24 1.51 -8.45 -16.82
C LEU A 24 0.74 -8.99 -18.03
N LEU A 25 0.13 -10.17 -17.92
CA LEU A 25 -0.68 -10.76 -18.99
C LEU A 25 -1.89 -9.89 -19.33
N ILE A 26 -2.61 -9.43 -18.31
CA ILE A 26 -3.79 -8.56 -18.51
C ILE A 26 -3.34 -7.21 -19.09
N LEU A 27 -2.24 -6.64 -18.59
CA LEU A 27 -1.68 -5.40 -19.12
C LEU A 27 -1.28 -5.56 -20.59
N ASN A 28 -0.59 -6.64 -20.95
CA ASN A 28 -0.20 -6.92 -22.33
C ASN A 28 -1.43 -6.99 -23.24
N TYR A 29 -2.43 -7.76 -22.83
CA TYR A 29 -3.69 -7.88 -23.55
C TYR A 29 -4.37 -6.52 -23.76
N CYS A 30 -4.41 -5.67 -22.74
CA CYS A 30 -4.99 -4.34 -22.83
C CYS A 30 -4.22 -3.41 -23.78
N LEU A 31 -2.88 -3.50 -23.78
CA LEU A 31 -2.01 -2.72 -24.68
C LEU A 31 -2.19 -3.13 -26.14
N GLU A 32 -2.32 -4.44 -26.40
CA GLU A 32 -2.55 -4.98 -27.75
C GLU A 32 -3.96 -4.70 -28.27
N SER A 33 -4.97 -4.80 -27.39
CA SER A 33 -6.39 -4.77 -27.80
C SER A 33 -6.97 -3.36 -27.95
N ALA A 34 -6.34 -2.34 -27.35
CA ALA A 34 -6.91 -0.99 -27.31
C ALA A 34 -5.87 0.09 -27.57
N SER A 35 -5.93 0.72 -28.74
CA SER A 35 -5.05 1.83 -29.14
C SER A 35 -5.15 3.06 -28.22
N ALA A 36 -6.29 3.25 -27.54
CA ALA A 36 -6.52 4.32 -26.57
C ALA A 36 -6.18 3.92 -25.12
N PHE A 37 -5.56 2.75 -24.91
CA PHE A 37 -5.20 2.30 -23.56
C PHE A 37 -4.12 3.19 -22.96
N ASN A 38 -4.31 3.57 -21.69
CA ASN A 38 -3.42 4.49 -21.00
C ASN A 38 -3.36 4.18 -19.50
N LYS A 39 -2.48 4.87 -18.79
CA LYS A 39 -2.26 4.68 -17.35
C LYS A 39 -3.52 4.86 -16.50
N GLN A 40 -4.43 5.78 -16.89
CA GLN A 40 -5.67 6.01 -16.17
C GLN A 40 -6.61 4.81 -16.30
N ARG A 41 -6.75 4.25 -17.50
CA ARG A 41 -7.54 3.03 -17.73
C ARG A 41 -6.94 1.83 -17.00
N TRP A 42 -5.61 1.70 -16.98
CA TRP A 42 -4.93 0.66 -16.21
C TRP A 42 -5.20 0.76 -14.70
N LEU A 43 -5.19 1.97 -14.15
CA LEU A 43 -5.51 2.21 -12.74
C LEU A 43 -6.96 1.83 -12.42
N LEU A 44 -7.91 2.24 -13.28
CA LEU A 44 -9.33 1.90 -13.10
C LEU A 44 -9.56 0.40 -13.10
N ILE A 45 -8.96 -0.33 -14.04
CA ILE A 45 -9.08 -1.80 -14.07
C ILE A 45 -8.56 -2.39 -12.76
N GLN A 46 -7.44 -1.91 -12.22
CA GLN A 46 -6.90 -2.47 -10.97
C GLN A 46 -7.72 -2.14 -9.72
N THR A 47 -8.39 -0.99 -9.67
CA THR A 47 -9.03 -0.46 -8.45
C THR A 47 -10.55 -0.65 -8.43
N CYS A 48 -11.19 -0.69 -9.59
CA CYS A 48 -12.66 -0.72 -9.72
C CYS A 48 -13.21 -2.10 -10.10
N GLN A 49 -12.52 -3.19 -9.73
CA GLN A 49 -12.92 -4.57 -10.04
C GLN A 49 -14.36 -4.88 -9.61
N GLY A 50 -14.79 -4.40 -8.43
CA GLY A 50 -16.18 -4.61 -7.98
C GLY A 50 -17.24 -3.90 -8.83
N ILE A 51 -16.90 -2.76 -9.45
CA ILE A 51 -17.79 -2.05 -10.37
C ILE A 51 -17.86 -2.81 -11.69
N PHE A 52 -16.69 -3.19 -12.24
CA PHE A 52 -16.63 -3.94 -13.48
C PHE A 52 -17.26 -5.33 -13.36
N GLY A 53 -17.11 -5.99 -12.22
CA GLY A 53 -17.77 -7.26 -11.93
C GLY A 53 -19.28 -7.16 -12.03
N LYS A 54 -19.88 -6.10 -11.46
CA LYS A 54 -21.32 -5.83 -11.60
C LYS A 54 -21.73 -5.49 -13.04
N LEU A 55 -20.93 -4.70 -13.75
CA LEU A 55 -21.24 -4.27 -15.12
C LEU A 55 -21.14 -5.41 -16.15
N TYR A 56 -20.18 -6.31 -15.97
CA TYR A 56 -19.86 -7.39 -16.91
C TYR A 56 -20.18 -8.79 -16.37
N ASP A 57 -20.98 -8.86 -15.30
CA ASP A 57 -21.48 -10.09 -14.69
C ASP A 57 -20.39 -11.12 -14.33
N TYR A 58 -19.36 -10.66 -13.63
CA TYR A 58 -18.36 -11.55 -13.02
C TYR A 58 -18.17 -11.24 -11.53
N ASN A 59 -18.06 -12.29 -10.73
CA ASN A 59 -18.01 -12.17 -9.27
C ASN A 59 -16.60 -12.06 -8.70
N ASP A 60 -15.60 -12.62 -9.40
CA ASP A 60 -14.23 -12.72 -8.90
C ASP A 60 -13.32 -11.64 -9.49
N ASP A 61 -12.44 -11.07 -8.66
CA ASP A 61 -11.35 -10.22 -9.13
C ASP A 61 -10.54 -10.96 -10.22
N MET A 62 -10.48 -10.39 -11.42
CA MET A 62 -9.88 -11.07 -12.58
C MET A 62 -8.39 -11.36 -12.39
N PHE A 63 -7.69 -10.52 -11.65
CA PHE A 63 -6.27 -10.72 -11.33
C PHE A 63 -6.12 -11.88 -10.35
N VAL A 64 -6.98 -11.95 -9.32
CA VAL A 64 -6.99 -13.07 -8.38
C VAL A 64 -7.34 -14.37 -9.09
N ALA A 65 -8.39 -14.37 -9.91
CA ALA A 65 -8.82 -15.55 -10.66
C ALA A 65 -7.72 -16.08 -11.58
N LEU A 66 -7.04 -15.20 -12.32
CA LEU A 66 -5.91 -15.59 -13.17
C LEU A 66 -4.70 -16.03 -12.35
N MET A 67 -4.37 -15.34 -11.26
CA MET A 67 -3.29 -15.73 -10.34
C MET A 67 -3.50 -17.15 -9.78
N LEU A 68 -4.73 -17.50 -9.40
CA LEU A 68 -5.07 -18.84 -8.90
C LEU A 68 -4.89 -19.91 -9.99
N LYS A 69 -5.25 -19.62 -11.24
CA LYS A 69 -4.99 -20.51 -12.38
C LYS A 69 -3.48 -20.68 -12.63
N LEU A 70 -2.71 -19.61 -12.54
CA LEU A 70 -1.25 -19.65 -12.71
C LEU A 70 -0.54 -20.39 -11.58
N ASN A 71 -1.14 -20.50 -10.39
CA ASN A 71 -0.57 -21.21 -9.25
C ASN A 71 -0.45 -22.73 -9.47
N THR A 72 -1.07 -23.29 -10.51
CA THR A 72 -0.85 -24.69 -10.92
C THR A 72 0.40 -24.86 -11.80
N CYS A 73 0.97 -23.78 -12.32
CA CYS A 73 2.16 -23.80 -13.16
C CYS A 73 3.45 -23.96 -12.33
N THR A 74 4.53 -24.42 -12.98
CA THR A 74 5.82 -24.52 -12.30
C THR A 74 6.42 -23.13 -12.05
N PRO A 75 7.16 -22.92 -10.94
CA PRO A 75 7.80 -21.63 -10.67
C PRO A 75 8.74 -21.17 -11.78
N LEU A 76 9.43 -22.10 -12.45
CA LEU A 76 10.33 -21.79 -13.56
C LEU A 76 9.54 -21.23 -14.74
N SER A 77 8.44 -21.90 -15.14
CA SER A 77 7.57 -21.43 -16.20
C SER A 77 7.04 -20.02 -15.92
N VAL A 78 6.55 -19.77 -14.70
CA VAL A 78 6.03 -18.45 -14.31
C VAL A 78 7.10 -17.37 -14.45
N MET A 79 8.33 -17.61 -13.97
CA MET A 79 9.43 -16.65 -14.10
C MET A 79 9.81 -16.39 -15.57
N THR A 80 9.86 -17.43 -16.40
CA THR A 80 10.15 -17.29 -17.84
C THR A 80 9.08 -16.45 -18.55
N TYR A 81 7.80 -16.65 -18.24
CA TYR A 81 6.73 -15.84 -18.81
C TYR A 81 6.76 -14.38 -18.33
N ILE A 82 7.14 -14.13 -17.07
CA ILE A 82 7.37 -12.76 -16.58
C ILE A 82 8.47 -12.09 -17.40
N ASP A 83 9.63 -12.76 -17.57
CA ASP A 83 10.75 -12.21 -18.34
C ASP A 83 10.33 -11.89 -19.80
N ASN A 84 9.62 -12.79 -20.46
CA ASN A 84 9.19 -12.61 -21.85
C ASN A 84 8.24 -11.42 -22.03
N ILE A 85 7.14 -11.38 -21.25
CA ILE A 85 6.14 -10.31 -21.36
C ILE A 85 6.75 -8.97 -20.93
N TYR A 86 7.63 -8.99 -19.92
CA TYR A 86 8.32 -7.78 -19.49
C TYR A 86 9.18 -7.18 -20.61
N GLN A 87 9.90 -8.02 -21.35
CA GLN A 87 10.69 -7.56 -22.50
C GLN A 87 9.83 -6.97 -23.62
N GLU A 88 8.63 -7.51 -23.83
CA GLU A 88 7.67 -6.98 -24.82
C GLU A 88 7.13 -5.60 -24.40
N ILE A 89 6.77 -5.43 -23.12
CA ILE A 89 6.13 -4.20 -22.63
C ILE A 89 7.15 -3.08 -22.32
N SER A 90 8.34 -3.44 -21.81
CA SER A 90 9.23 -2.50 -21.10
C SER A 90 10.37 -1.94 -21.95
N VAL A 91 10.24 -1.89 -23.28
CA VAL A 91 11.29 -1.36 -24.17
C VAL A 91 11.65 0.08 -23.77
N ASN A 92 12.82 0.24 -23.14
CA ASN A 92 13.45 1.51 -22.72
C ASN A 92 12.69 2.36 -21.67
N LYS A 93 11.77 1.80 -20.89
CA LYS A 93 11.08 2.53 -19.82
C LYS A 93 11.26 1.84 -18.47
N THR A 94 11.30 2.64 -17.40
CA THR A 94 11.26 2.11 -16.04
C THR A 94 9.86 1.61 -15.70
N PHE A 95 9.74 0.33 -15.40
CA PHE A 95 8.46 -0.25 -14.97
C PHE A 95 8.26 -0.05 -13.47
N VAL A 96 7.12 0.51 -13.07
CA VAL A 96 6.86 0.81 -11.64
C VAL A 96 5.88 -0.22 -11.07
N ILE A 97 6.29 -0.87 -9.99
CA ILE A 97 5.49 -1.79 -9.19
C ILE A 97 5.17 -1.10 -7.88
N ILE A 98 3.88 -0.88 -7.61
CA ILE A 98 3.41 -0.27 -6.37
C ILE A 98 2.79 -1.36 -5.50
N LEU A 99 3.30 -1.52 -4.28
CA LEU A 99 2.67 -2.32 -3.23
C LEU A 99 2.02 -1.36 -2.25
N ASP A 100 0.70 -1.25 -2.32
CA ASP A 100 -0.07 -0.39 -1.43
C ASP A 100 -0.37 -1.06 -0.10
N GLU A 101 -0.60 -0.26 0.94
CA GLU A 101 -0.95 -0.71 2.30
C GLU A 101 -0.03 -1.82 2.84
N THR A 102 1.27 -1.66 2.58
CA THR A 102 2.29 -2.68 2.84
C THR A 102 2.37 -3.07 4.34
N GLN A 103 2.05 -2.14 5.24
CA GLN A 103 2.03 -2.37 6.69
C GLN A 103 1.04 -3.45 7.12
N VAL A 104 -0.02 -3.71 6.35
CA VAL A 104 -0.98 -4.79 6.65
C VAL A 104 -0.27 -6.15 6.66
N LEU A 105 0.71 -6.35 5.76
CA LEU A 105 1.43 -7.60 5.60
C LEU A 105 2.35 -7.94 6.77
N GLU A 106 2.53 -7.01 7.73
CA GLU A 106 3.28 -7.25 8.96
C GLU A 106 2.51 -8.09 9.98
N THR A 107 1.19 -7.94 9.99
CA THR A 107 0.32 -8.68 10.91
C THR A 107 -0.06 -10.03 10.33
N VAL A 108 -0.06 -10.17 9.01
CA VAL A 108 -0.42 -11.39 8.30
C VAL A 108 0.66 -12.47 8.45
N LEU A 109 0.22 -13.66 8.87
CA LEU A 109 1.06 -14.86 9.03
C LEU A 109 2.32 -14.58 9.87
N LYS A 110 2.14 -13.79 10.93
CA LYS A 110 3.23 -13.37 11.80
C LYS A 110 3.99 -14.57 12.35
N GLY A 111 5.30 -14.53 12.14
CA GLY A 111 6.24 -15.54 12.62
C GLY A 111 6.15 -16.89 11.92
N LYS A 112 5.48 -16.97 10.76
CA LYS A 112 5.43 -18.15 9.88
C LYS A 112 6.58 -18.18 8.86
N PHE A 113 7.47 -17.19 8.89
CA PHE A 113 8.67 -17.15 8.07
C PHE A 113 9.90 -16.95 8.97
N LYS A 114 11.07 -17.43 8.57
CA LYS A 114 12.34 -17.19 9.28
C LYS A 114 13.20 -16.22 8.49
N SER A 115 13.92 -15.34 9.19
CA SER A 115 15.05 -14.61 8.61
C SER A 115 16.10 -15.62 8.12
N ARG A 116 16.89 -15.26 7.10
CA ARG A 116 18.01 -16.10 6.64
C ARG A 116 19.05 -16.37 7.74
N THR A 117 19.12 -15.51 8.75
CA THR A 117 19.97 -15.65 9.94
C THR A 117 19.37 -16.53 11.05
N GLY A 118 18.14 -17.05 10.87
CA GLY A 118 17.46 -17.97 11.80
C GLY A 118 16.98 -17.38 13.13
N LYS A 119 17.49 -16.20 13.52
CA LYS A 119 17.23 -15.59 14.84
C LYS A 119 15.89 -14.87 14.97
N GLN A 120 15.28 -14.45 13.86
CA GLN A 120 14.04 -13.67 13.90
C GLN A 120 12.94 -14.30 13.05
N LYS A 121 11.74 -14.43 13.64
CA LYS A 121 10.54 -14.82 12.90
C LYS A 121 9.97 -13.59 12.17
N ARG A 122 9.57 -13.77 10.91
CA ARG A 122 9.10 -12.72 9.98
C ARG A 122 7.65 -12.98 9.58
N SER A 123 6.97 -11.92 9.14
CA SER A 123 5.61 -11.95 8.57
C SER A 123 5.64 -12.22 7.07
N LEU A 124 4.46 -12.23 6.45
CA LEU A 124 4.29 -12.37 4.99
C LEU A 124 4.96 -11.23 4.19
N LEU A 125 5.21 -10.08 4.81
CA LEU A 125 5.89 -8.95 4.17
C LEU A 125 7.25 -9.33 3.58
N SER A 126 8.05 -10.13 4.31
CA SER A 126 9.40 -10.51 3.89
C SER A 126 9.45 -11.28 2.56
N PRO A 127 8.71 -12.39 2.38
CA PRO A 127 8.68 -13.08 1.09
C PRO A 127 8.04 -12.24 -0.02
N ILE A 128 7.08 -11.36 0.27
CA ILE A 128 6.50 -10.48 -0.75
C ILE A 128 7.57 -9.51 -1.29
N ILE A 129 8.26 -8.78 -0.40
CA ILE A 129 9.35 -7.88 -0.81
C ILE A 129 10.45 -8.66 -1.57
N GLN A 130 10.78 -9.88 -1.14
CA GLN A 130 11.77 -10.69 -1.85
C GLN A 130 11.32 -11.04 -3.27
N ALA A 131 10.05 -11.40 -3.47
CA ALA A 131 9.52 -11.67 -4.81
C ALA A 131 9.49 -10.39 -5.67
N LEU A 132 9.16 -9.23 -5.10
CA LEU A 132 9.13 -7.96 -5.84
C LEU A 132 10.53 -7.46 -6.20
N ARG A 133 11.54 -7.72 -5.38
CA ARG A 133 12.97 -7.42 -5.65
C ARG A 133 13.61 -8.34 -6.68
N GLN A 134 13.00 -9.48 -6.97
CA GLN A 134 13.46 -10.38 -8.02
C GLN A 134 12.27 -11.14 -8.62
N PRO A 135 11.41 -10.44 -9.39
CA PRO A 135 10.22 -11.04 -9.98
C PRO A 135 10.59 -12.19 -10.90
N ALA A 136 11.58 -11.95 -11.76
CA ALA A 136 12.21 -12.91 -12.64
C ALA A 136 13.71 -12.58 -12.82
N PRO A 137 14.55 -13.54 -13.28
CA PRO A 137 16.00 -13.37 -13.35
C PRO A 137 16.48 -12.25 -14.28
N SER A 138 15.75 -11.98 -15.37
CA SER A 138 16.21 -11.08 -16.45
C SER A 138 15.55 -9.71 -16.41
N MET A 139 14.60 -9.51 -15.49
CA MET A 139 13.89 -8.25 -15.32
C MET A 139 14.82 -7.18 -14.71
N VAL A 140 15.10 -6.14 -15.50
CA VAL A 140 15.95 -4.98 -15.16
C VAL A 140 15.22 -3.68 -15.47
N ASN A 141 15.64 -2.54 -14.92
CA ASN A 141 15.00 -1.23 -15.10
C ASN A 141 13.57 -1.18 -14.56
N TYR A 142 13.37 -1.61 -13.32
CA TYR A 142 12.07 -1.49 -12.65
C TYR A 142 12.23 -0.85 -11.28
N CYS A 143 11.13 -0.30 -10.78
CA CYS A 143 11.09 0.37 -9.49
C CYS A 143 10.00 -0.25 -8.64
N VAL A 144 10.34 -0.65 -7.41
CA VAL A 144 9.36 -1.09 -6.42
C VAL A 144 9.12 0.06 -5.45
N ILE A 145 7.87 0.48 -5.40
CA ILE A 145 7.36 1.48 -4.48
C ILE A 145 6.52 0.77 -3.43
N LEU A 146 6.94 0.85 -2.18
CA LEU A 146 6.14 0.38 -1.05
C LEU A 146 5.42 1.59 -0.45
N CYS A 147 4.10 1.54 -0.43
CA CYS A 147 3.26 2.56 0.20
C CYS A 147 2.65 2.02 1.48
N GLY A 148 2.43 2.93 2.42
CA GLY A 148 1.74 2.63 3.66
C GLY A 148 1.51 3.87 4.50
N SER A 149 0.69 3.71 5.54
CA SER A 149 0.36 4.77 6.49
C SER A 149 0.77 4.41 7.91
N GLY A 150 0.91 5.44 8.75
CA GLY A 150 1.14 5.32 10.18
C GLY A 150 2.48 4.72 10.57
N LEU A 151 2.56 4.15 11.79
CA LEU A 151 3.79 3.58 12.35
C LEU A 151 4.30 2.32 11.63
N GLY A 152 3.44 1.64 10.87
CA GLY A 152 3.80 0.39 10.18
C GLY A 152 4.80 0.59 9.03
N ILE A 153 5.10 1.84 8.67
CA ILE A 153 6.16 2.17 7.72
C ILE A 153 7.55 2.26 8.36
N LEU A 154 7.63 2.41 9.69
CA LEU A 154 8.91 2.42 10.41
C LEU A 154 9.50 1.00 10.51
N SER A 155 8.64 -0.01 10.61
CA SER A 155 9.03 -1.42 10.62
C SER A 155 9.41 -1.96 9.23
N LEU A 156 8.98 -1.30 8.17
CA LEU A 156 9.40 -1.56 6.80
C LEU A 156 10.90 -1.34 6.60
N GLU A 157 11.47 -0.34 7.26
CA GLU A 157 12.91 -0.05 7.24
C GLU A 157 13.73 -1.26 7.72
N ASP A 158 13.35 -1.85 8.85
CA ASP A 158 13.99 -3.05 9.40
C ASP A 158 13.89 -4.26 8.47
N VAL A 159 12.76 -4.45 7.77
CA VAL A 159 12.59 -5.53 6.81
C VAL A 159 13.44 -5.30 5.55
N LEU A 160 13.55 -4.06 5.09
CA LEU A 160 14.34 -3.71 3.92
C LEU A 160 15.85 -3.85 4.17
N ILE A 161 16.32 -3.46 5.36
CA ILE A 161 17.73 -3.49 5.79
C ILE A 161 18.21 -4.90 6.12
N SER A 162 17.36 -5.73 6.74
CA SER A 162 17.76 -7.08 7.21
C SER A 162 17.88 -8.15 6.11
N GLY A 163 17.70 -7.78 4.84
CA GLY A 163 17.61 -8.67 3.67
C GLY A 163 18.91 -9.23 3.07
N ILE A 164 20.12 -8.81 3.53
CA ILE A 164 21.50 -9.30 3.22
C ILE A 164 22.47 -8.27 2.60
N SER A 165 23.65 -8.18 3.24
CA SER A 165 25.00 -7.79 2.77
C SER A 165 25.14 -6.77 1.64
N LYS A 166 24.81 -5.53 1.96
CA LYS A 166 25.70 -4.36 1.96
C LYS A 166 24.80 -3.23 2.47
N PRO A 167 25.28 -2.35 3.36
CA PRO A 167 24.62 -1.08 3.57
C PRO A 167 24.79 -0.31 2.25
N GLU A 168 23.94 -0.59 1.26
CA GLU A 168 23.70 0.38 0.21
C GLU A 168 22.98 1.53 0.91
N THR A 169 23.81 2.52 1.27
CA THR A 169 23.52 3.74 2.03
C THR A 169 22.48 4.65 1.37
N GLU A 170 21.75 4.18 0.35
CA GLU A 170 20.88 5.00 -0.47
C GLU A 170 19.63 4.21 -0.90
N ILE A 171 18.84 3.67 0.03
CA ILE A 171 17.39 3.59 -0.22
C ILE A 171 16.88 5.02 -0.04
N PRO A 172 16.56 5.77 -1.10
CA PRO A 172 16.24 7.17 -0.93
C PRO A 172 14.85 7.29 -0.30
N LYS A 173 14.84 7.91 0.87
CA LYS A 173 13.86 8.90 1.36
C LYS A 173 12.40 8.46 1.37
N PHE A 174 11.88 8.32 2.59
CA PHE A 174 10.50 8.70 2.91
C PHE A 174 10.15 9.97 2.14
N THR A 175 9.34 9.84 1.08
CA THR A 175 8.79 11.00 0.40
C THR A 175 7.39 11.19 0.94
N GLU A 176 7.21 12.25 1.73
CA GLU A 176 5.90 12.69 2.19
C GLU A 176 5.16 13.29 0.99
N PHE A 177 3.93 12.86 0.71
CA PHE A 177 3.11 13.47 -0.36
C PHE A 177 2.75 14.95 -0.09
N GLY A 178 3.11 15.48 1.09
CA GLY A 178 2.80 16.83 1.54
C GLY A 178 1.41 16.92 2.16
N GLY A 179 0.80 18.10 2.08
CA GLY A 179 -0.53 18.36 2.62
C GLY A 179 -1.22 19.52 1.92
N TRP A 180 -2.51 19.74 2.24
CA TRP A 180 -3.24 20.92 1.78
C TRP A 180 -2.62 22.21 2.32
N GLN A 181 -2.10 23.04 1.43
CA GLN A 181 -1.42 24.28 1.78
C GLN A 181 -2.37 25.30 2.42
N ASP A 182 -3.50 25.56 1.76
CA ASP A 182 -4.49 26.51 2.21
C ASP A 182 -5.91 26.06 1.82
N ILE A 183 -6.90 26.84 2.25
CA ILE A 183 -8.30 26.58 1.92
C ILE A 183 -8.58 26.72 0.42
N ALA A 184 -7.83 27.55 -0.31
CA ALA A 184 -8.01 27.72 -1.75
C ALA A 184 -7.63 26.43 -2.49
N HIS A 185 -6.56 25.76 -2.07
CA HIS A 185 -6.14 24.46 -2.58
C HIS A 185 -7.20 23.39 -2.33
N VAL A 186 -7.78 23.33 -1.12
CA VAL A 186 -8.89 22.42 -0.81
C VAL A 186 -10.11 22.72 -1.68
N LYS A 187 -10.54 23.99 -1.76
CA LYS A 187 -11.68 24.41 -2.59
C LYS A 187 -11.47 24.03 -4.05
N ASN A 188 -10.28 24.29 -4.60
CA ASN A 188 -9.97 23.98 -5.99
C ASN A 188 -10.07 22.48 -6.27
N TYR A 189 -9.53 21.64 -5.39
CA TYR A 189 -9.62 20.19 -5.54
C TYR A 189 -11.05 19.68 -5.43
N VAL A 190 -11.74 20.04 -4.34
CA VAL A 190 -13.05 19.50 -4.01
C VAL A 190 -14.12 19.98 -4.99
N ASN A 191 -14.06 21.23 -5.46
CA ASN A 191 -15.00 21.77 -6.47
C ASN A 191 -14.99 20.99 -7.79
N ASN A 192 -13.90 20.29 -8.12
CA ASN A 192 -13.86 19.45 -9.32
C ASN A 192 -14.67 18.16 -9.16
N LEU A 193 -15.07 17.80 -7.94
CA LEU A 193 -15.72 16.54 -7.60
C LEU A 193 -17.14 16.76 -7.05
N VAL A 194 -17.29 17.69 -6.10
CA VAL A 194 -18.54 18.00 -5.43
C VAL A 194 -18.64 19.50 -5.14
N SER A 195 -19.84 20.06 -5.27
CA SER A 195 -20.13 21.44 -4.91
C SER A 195 -20.54 21.52 -3.45
N LEU A 196 -19.71 22.17 -2.63
CA LEU A 196 -20.03 22.44 -1.22
C LEU A 196 -20.29 23.92 -1.00
N THR A 197 -20.95 24.25 0.10
CA THR A 197 -21.07 25.62 0.59
C THR A 197 -19.74 26.13 1.14
N ASP A 198 -19.58 27.45 1.19
CA ASP A 198 -18.38 28.06 1.79
C ASP A 198 -18.18 27.65 3.25
N ASN A 199 -19.27 27.44 4.00
CA ASN A 199 -19.22 26.97 5.38
C ASN A 199 -18.67 25.55 5.48
N GLU A 200 -19.11 24.64 4.60
CA GLU A 200 -18.61 23.26 4.57
C GLU A 200 -17.13 23.19 4.18
N TYR A 201 -16.69 24.01 3.21
CA TYR A 201 -15.27 24.15 2.88
C TYR A 201 -14.44 24.65 4.07
N ASN A 202 -14.94 25.66 4.76
CA ASN A 202 -14.30 26.20 5.96
C ASN A 202 -14.23 25.14 7.07
N CYS A 203 -15.29 24.37 7.28
CA CYS A 203 -15.34 23.28 8.24
C CYS A 203 -14.36 22.16 7.89
N LEU A 204 -14.31 21.69 6.64
CA LEU A 204 -13.35 20.70 6.16
C LEU A 204 -11.91 21.15 6.42
N TYR A 205 -11.57 22.36 5.96
CA TYR A 205 -10.21 22.88 6.12
C TYR A 205 -9.85 23.11 7.59
N LYS A 206 -10.77 23.61 8.42
CA LYS A 206 -10.52 23.84 9.84
C LYS A 206 -10.24 22.55 10.60
N HIS A 207 -11.05 21.50 10.38
CA HIS A 207 -10.88 20.23 11.08
C HIS A 207 -9.69 19.43 10.54
N PHE A 208 -9.46 19.43 9.23
CA PHE A 208 -8.46 18.57 8.58
C PHE A 208 -7.32 19.34 7.92
N ARG A 209 -6.96 20.50 8.47
CA ARG A 209 -5.92 21.38 7.95
C ARG A 209 -4.64 20.61 7.62
N GLY A 210 -4.14 20.76 6.39
CA GLY A 210 -2.90 20.12 5.94
C GLY A 210 -3.01 18.61 5.66
N ARG A 211 -4.19 17.99 5.76
CA ARG A 211 -4.33 16.52 5.68
C ARG A 211 -5.10 16.05 4.45
N PHE A 212 -4.43 15.33 3.55
CA PHE A 212 -5.07 14.80 2.35
C PHE A 212 -6.15 13.77 2.66
N CYS A 213 -5.78 12.67 3.33
CA CYS A 213 -6.64 11.50 3.49
C CYS A 213 -8.00 11.82 4.16
N PRO A 214 -8.08 12.50 5.32
CA PRO A 214 -9.38 12.79 5.94
C PRO A 214 -10.31 13.66 5.07
N ILE A 215 -9.75 14.62 4.32
CA ILE A 215 -10.55 15.45 3.40
C ILE A 215 -11.05 14.58 2.23
N VAL A 216 -10.18 13.75 1.64
CA VAL A 216 -10.56 12.86 0.54
C VAL A 216 -11.63 11.86 1.01
N THR A 217 -11.48 11.24 2.17
CA THR A 217 -12.49 10.32 2.74
C THR A 217 -13.83 11.03 2.97
N CYS A 218 -13.82 12.27 3.46
CA CYS A 218 -15.06 13.04 3.58
C CYS A 218 -15.69 13.28 2.21
N VAL A 219 -14.89 13.61 1.19
CA VAL A 219 -15.39 13.83 -0.18
C VAL A 219 -15.95 12.54 -0.78
N GLU A 220 -15.31 11.39 -0.57
CA GLU A 220 -15.80 10.08 -1.01
C GLU A 220 -17.17 9.77 -0.42
N ASP A 221 -17.34 9.95 0.89
CA ASP A 221 -18.62 9.75 1.58
C ASP A 221 -19.71 10.71 1.08
N ILE A 222 -19.35 11.97 0.80
CA ILE A 222 -20.27 12.95 0.20
C ILE A 222 -20.69 12.52 -1.22
N ILE A 223 -19.76 12.05 -2.03
CA ILE A 223 -20.04 11.50 -3.37
C ILE A 223 -20.99 10.30 -3.27
N MET A 224 -20.87 9.49 -2.21
CA MET A 224 -21.78 8.38 -1.92
C MET A 224 -23.16 8.82 -1.39
N GLY A 225 -23.41 10.13 -1.29
CA GLY A 225 -24.71 10.71 -0.96
C GLY A 225 -24.89 11.05 0.52
N LEU A 226 -23.83 11.03 1.32
CA LEU A 226 -23.91 11.44 2.73
C LEU A 226 -23.82 12.97 2.88
N PRO A 227 -24.57 13.58 3.82
CA PRO A 227 -24.49 15.03 4.06
C PRO A 227 -23.09 15.44 4.53
N ALA A 228 -22.55 16.53 3.98
CA ALA A 228 -21.17 16.94 4.25
C ALA A 228 -20.93 17.28 5.73
N GLU A 229 -21.85 18.01 6.37
CA GLU A 229 -21.73 18.36 7.79
C GLU A 229 -21.63 17.13 8.71
N ASP A 230 -22.47 16.12 8.46
CA ASP A 230 -22.48 14.87 9.23
C ASP A 230 -21.18 14.09 9.05
N VAL A 231 -20.73 13.96 7.80
CA VAL A 231 -19.49 13.25 7.45
C VAL A 231 -18.28 13.91 8.11
N ILE A 232 -18.17 15.23 8.03
CA ILE A 232 -17.06 16.00 8.64
C ILE A 232 -17.02 15.77 10.16
N ASP A 233 -18.17 15.89 10.84
CA ASP A 233 -18.25 15.73 12.29
C ASP A 233 -17.99 14.29 12.74
N VAL A 234 -18.51 13.28 12.02
CA VAL A 234 -18.25 11.87 12.30
C VAL A 234 -16.76 11.55 12.19
N HIS A 235 -16.12 11.91 11.09
CA HIS A 235 -14.68 11.66 10.90
C HIS A 235 -13.83 12.44 11.89
N TRP A 236 -14.21 13.68 12.22
CA TRP A 236 -13.54 14.46 13.25
C TRP A 236 -13.63 13.81 14.64
N LYS A 237 -14.82 13.31 15.01
CA LYS A 237 -15.04 12.60 16.28
C LYS A 237 -14.25 11.30 16.35
N VAL A 238 -14.18 10.52 15.26
CA VAL A 238 -13.39 9.28 15.20
C VAL A 238 -11.91 9.57 15.50
N LEU A 239 -11.37 10.64 14.94
CA LEU A 239 -9.97 11.04 15.14
C LEU A 239 -9.68 11.58 16.54
N THR A 240 -10.64 12.29 17.16
CA THR A 240 -10.40 13.06 18.38
C THR A 240 -10.91 12.42 19.67
N LYS A 241 -11.85 11.46 19.58
CA LYS A 241 -12.41 10.79 20.76
C LYS A 241 -11.80 9.41 20.99
N ALA A 242 -11.86 8.99 22.25
CA ALA A 242 -11.67 7.62 22.69
C ALA A 242 -12.72 6.73 22.02
N SER A 243 -12.40 6.19 20.86
CA SER A 243 -13.17 5.16 20.18
C SER A 243 -12.30 3.92 20.08
N ASN A 244 -12.92 2.74 20.06
CA ASN A 244 -12.21 1.47 19.81
C ASN A 244 -11.73 1.35 18.35
N ASN A 245 -11.76 2.44 17.58
CA ASN A 245 -11.28 2.45 16.21
C ASN A 245 -9.75 2.56 16.22
N ASP A 246 -9.09 1.66 15.49
CA ASP A 246 -7.63 1.67 15.31
C ASP A 246 -7.13 2.90 14.54
N GLN A 247 -8.02 3.64 13.87
CA GLN A 247 -7.71 4.93 13.23
C GLN A 247 -7.72 6.12 14.19
N SER A 248 -8.26 5.96 15.41
CA SER A 248 -8.26 7.04 16.41
C SER A 248 -6.85 7.29 16.92
N LEU A 249 -6.35 8.51 16.76
CA LEU A 249 -5.08 8.91 17.38
C LEU A 249 -5.14 8.72 18.89
N TYR A 250 -6.25 9.09 19.50
CA TYR A 250 -6.42 8.97 20.94
C TYR A 250 -6.25 7.51 21.38
N ASN A 251 -6.89 6.58 20.68
CA ASN A 251 -6.76 5.14 20.95
C ASN A 251 -5.32 4.65 20.73
N GLN A 252 -4.67 5.05 19.64
CA GLN A 252 -3.27 4.69 19.38
C GLN A 252 -2.32 5.20 20.47
N LEU A 253 -2.48 6.45 20.94
CA LEU A 253 -1.69 7.01 22.03
C LEU A 253 -1.98 6.33 23.37
N CYS A 254 -3.25 6.02 23.66
CA CYS A 254 -3.66 5.26 24.85
C CYS A 254 -3.09 3.85 24.89
N ARG A 255 -3.02 3.16 23.75
CA ARG A 255 -2.37 1.83 23.67
C ARG A 255 -0.87 1.90 23.96
N ILE A 256 -0.21 3.01 23.59
CA ILE A 256 1.21 3.21 23.86
C ILE A 256 1.47 3.46 25.35
N THR A 257 0.62 4.26 26.01
CA THR A 257 0.70 4.46 27.47
C THR A 257 0.33 3.19 28.23
N GLY A 258 -0.64 2.41 27.73
CA GLY A 258 -1.02 1.10 28.25
C GLY A 258 -0.01 -0.03 28.00
N MET A 259 1.15 0.25 27.38
CA MET A 259 2.17 -0.75 27.00
C MET A 259 1.65 -1.84 26.03
N GLU A 260 0.48 -1.65 25.44
CA GLU A 260 -0.10 -2.52 24.40
C GLU A 260 0.52 -2.19 23.04
N ARG A 261 1.78 -2.59 22.88
CA ARG A 261 2.59 -2.23 21.71
C ARG A 261 2.78 -3.41 20.77
N PRO A 262 2.79 -3.17 19.45
CA PRO A 262 3.23 -4.18 18.50
C PRO A 262 4.67 -4.63 18.81
N ASN A 263 4.93 -5.94 18.75
CA ASN A 263 6.25 -6.49 19.13
C ASN A 263 7.45 -5.90 18.38
N HIS A 264 7.25 -5.35 17.18
CA HIS A 264 8.31 -4.76 16.38
C HIS A 264 8.79 -3.39 16.91
N VAL A 265 8.04 -2.75 17.81
CA VAL A 265 8.42 -1.50 18.49
C VAL A 265 8.61 -1.66 20.00
N LEU A 266 8.62 -2.90 20.51
CA LEU A 266 8.84 -3.15 21.95
C LEU A 266 10.21 -2.67 22.44
N SER A 267 11.23 -2.75 21.57
CA SER A 267 12.58 -2.23 21.86
C SER A 267 12.69 -0.72 21.70
N THR A 268 11.71 -0.07 21.09
CA THR A 268 11.71 1.38 20.85
C THR A 268 11.28 2.12 22.11
N ASN A 269 12.06 3.12 22.51
CA ASN A 269 11.76 3.96 23.66
C ASN A 269 10.36 4.59 23.53
N ILE A 270 9.57 4.60 24.61
CA ILE A 270 8.20 5.14 24.68
C ILE A 270 8.14 6.57 24.16
N LEU A 271 9.07 7.42 24.56
CA LEU A 271 9.15 8.82 24.14
C LEU A 271 9.42 8.94 22.64
N ASN A 272 10.28 8.07 22.10
CA ASN A 272 10.53 8.02 20.65
C ASN A 272 9.31 7.48 19.91
N LEU A 273 8.58 6.52 20.48
CA LEU A 273 7.35 6.02 19.89
C LEU A 273 6.25 7.08 19.91
N TYR A 274 6.10 7.79 21.03
CA TYR A 274 5.21 8.94 21.15
C TYR A 274 5.55 9.99 20.13
N LYS A 275 6.82 10.38 20.03
CA LYS A 275 7.30 11.30 18.99
C LYS A 275 6.98 10.75 17.62
N SER A 276 7.26 9.48 17.31
CA SER A 276 6.97 8.87 16.02
C SER A 276 5.49 8.76 15.71
N VAL A 277 4.59 8.58 16.69
CA VAL A 277 3.13 8.55 16.48
C VAL A 277 2.60 9.95 16.35
N THR A 278 3.07 10.89 17.18
CA THR A 278 2.70 12.28 17.08
C THR A 278 3.22 12.87 15.77
N LEU A 279 4.43 12.52 15.34
CA LEU A 279 5.01 12.88 14.06
C LEU A 279 4.30 12.14 12.93
N ALA A 280 4.08 10.83 12.99
CA ALA A 280 3.29 10.11 11.99
C ALA A 280 1.85 10.59 11.94
N TYR A 281 1.25 11.08 13.02
CA TYR A 281 -0.07 11.70 13.04
C TYR A 281 -0.02 13.11 12.44
N TYR A 282 1.03 13.88 12.76
CA TYR A 282 1.28 15.21 12.21
C TYR A 282 1.64 15.17 10.71
N TYR A 283 2.32 14.10 10.28
CA TYR A 283 2.77 13.80 8.92
C TYR A 283 1.82 12.84 8.18
N SER A 284 0.83 12.22 8.83
CA SER A 284 -0.20 11.38 8.16
C SER A 284 -1.16 12.21 7.30
N GLY A 285 -0.89 13.51 7.15
CA GLY A 285 -1.36 14.27 6.02
C GLY A 285 -0.82 13.76 4.67
N GLY A 286 0.33 13.08 4.65
CA GLY A 286 0.91 12.46 3.45
C GLY A 286 1.00 10.94 3.57
N SER A 287 0.65 10.22 2.52
CA SER A 287 1.10 8.83 2.37
C SER A 287 2.64 8.85 2.26
N LEU A 288 3.29 7.76 2.67
CA LEU A 288 4.74 7.66 2.64
C LEU A 288 5.13 6.65 1.57
N ILE A 289 6.01 7.07 0.66
CA ILE A 289 6.61 6.21 -0.36
C ILE A 289 7.99 5.77 0.11
N LEU A 290 8.26 4.47 0.01
CA LEU A 290 9.60 3.91 -0.02
C LEU A 290 9.92 3.49 -1.46
N VAL A 291 10.88 4.19 -2.09
CA VAL A 291 11.33 3.88 -3.45
C VAL A 291 12.54 2.96 -3.40
N LYS A 292 12.50 1.85 -4.13
CA LYS A 292 13.70 1.09 -4.48
C LYS A 292 13.75 0.85 -5.99
N CYS A 293 14.71 1.50 -6.65
CA CYS A 293 15.02 1.30 -8.06
C CYS A 293 15.98 0.12 -8.24
N HIS A 294 15.73 -0.71 -9.26
CA HIS A 294 16.48 -1.91 -9.61
C HIS A 294 16.77 -2.00 -11.11
#